data_AF-A0A2E0S6S8-F1
#
_entry.id   AF-A0A2E0S6S8-F1
#
_cell.length_a   1.000
_cell.length_b   1.000
_cell.length_c   1.000
_cell.angle_alpha   90.00
_cell.angle_beta   90.00
_cell.angle_gamma   90.00
#
_symmetry.space_group_name_H-M   'P 1'
#
loop_
_entity.id
_entity.type
_entity.pdbx_description
1 polymer ?
#
loop_
_entity_poly.entity_id
_entity_poly.type
_entity_poly.pdbx_seq_one_letter_code
_entity_poly.pdbx_strand_id
1 'polypeptide(L)' 'MMSDWIKILSQFDEEEVPEGWATTSQISEELKLPMETVYKRLKRRLARGEVEKKSFIMKGRKLSIWKPKKC' A
#
# COMPACT_ATOMS: atom_id res chain seq x y z
N MET A 1 15.33 22.03 -22.69
CA MET A 1 14.55 22.22 -21.45
C MET A 1 13.57 21.08 -21.37
N MET A 2 13.85 20.07 -20.54
CA MET A 2 12.88 19.00 -20.27
C MET A 2 11.72 19.63 -19.51
N SER A 3 10.54 19.59 -20.13
CA SER A 3 9.31 20.20 -19.65
C SER A 3 8.97 19.75 -18.24
N ASP A 4 8.56 20.70 -17.38
CA ASP A 4 8.12 20.45 -16.00
C ASP A 4 7.05 19.35 -15.89
N TRP A 5 6.32 19.09 -16.98
CA TRP A 5 5.40 17.97 -17.15
C TRP A 5 6.04 16.59 -16.97
N ILE A 6 7.32 16.39 -17.36
CA ILE A 6 8.02 15.12 -17.12
C ILE A 6 8.27 14.95 -15.62
N LYS A 7 8.57 16.04 -14.90
CA LYS A 7 8.78 16.04 -13.43
C LYS A 7 7.48 15.81 -12.66
N ILE A 8 6.37 16.31 -13.20
CA ILE A 8 5.02 16.08 -12.68
C ILE A 8 4.58 14.63 -12.95
N LEU A 9 4.81 14.10 -14.15
CA LEU A 9 4.44 12.73 -14.50
C LEU A 9 5.32 11.68 -13.81
N SER A 10 6.60 11.97 -13.59
CA SER A 10 7.49 11.11 -12.79
C SER A 10 7.23 11.20 -11.28
N GLN A 11 6.48 12.19 -10.78
CA GLN A 11 5.88 12.12 -9.44
C GLN A 11 4.65 11.19 -9.38
N PHE A 12 4.04 10.86 -10.52
CA PHE A 12 2.99 9.83 -10.64
C PHE A 12 3.57 8.43 -10.92
N ASP A 13 4.88 8.31 -11.15
CA ASP A 13 5.64 7.07 -10.95
C ASP A 13 5.84 6.82 -9.43
N GLU A 14 4.72 6.80 -8.71
CA GLU A 14 4.56 6.14 -7.42
C GLU A 14 4.71 4.60 -7.65
N GLU A 15 5.85 4.17 -8.20
CA GLU A 15 6.14 2.76 -8.46
C GLU A 15 6.50 2.00 -7.19
N GLU A 16 6.88 2.71 -6.13
CA GLU A 16 7.31 2.13 -4.87
C GLU A 16 6.35 2.43 -3.73
N VAL A 17 5.94 1.36 -3.04
CA VAL A 17 5.14 1.47 -1.81
C VAL A 17 5.95 2.28 -0.79
N PRO A 18 5.38 3.34 -0.18
CA PRO A 18 6.12 4.20 0.74
C PRO A 18 6.75 3.42 1.90
N GLU A 19 7.88 3.89 2.41
CA GLU A 19 8.61 3.21 3.48
C GLU A 19 7.71 2.93 4.71
N GLY A 20 7.78 1.69 5.21
CA GLY A 20 6.97 1.22 6.33
C GLY A 20 5.51 0.92 5.97
N TRP A 21 5.14 0.99 4.70
CA TRP A 21 3.87 0.51 4.18
C TRP A 21 4.07 -0.78 3.39
N ALA A 22 3.04 -1.63 3.34
CA ALA A 22 3.03 -2.83 2.52
C ALA A 22 1.66 -3.01 1.86
N THR A 23 1.64 -3.50 0.63
CA THR A 23 0.42 -3.93 -0.05
C THR A 23 -0.13 -5.21 0.58
N THR A 24 -1.42 -5.47 0.38
CA THR A 24 -2.03 -6.74 0.82
C THR A 24 -1.32 -7.96 0.22
N SER A 25 -0.82 -7.87 -1.03
CA SER A 25 -0.09 -8.96 -1.68
C SER A 25 1.26 -9.21 -1.06
N GLN A 26 2.05 -8.17 -0.76
CA GLN A 26 3.34 -8.33 -0.05
C GLN A 26 3.14 -9.02 1.31
N ILE A 27 2.13 -8.59 2.09
CA ILE A 27 1.82 -9.20 3.39
C ILE A 27 1.33 -10.65 3.21
N SER A 28 0.58 -10.93 2.14
CA SER A 28 0.11 -12.27 1.78
C SER A 28 1.25 -13.24 1.49
N GLU A 29 2.24 -12.79 0.73
CA GLU A 29 3.44 -13.56 0.39
C GLU A 29 4.30 -13.83 1.62
N GLU A 30 4.58 -12.79 2.42
CA GLU A 30 5.39 -12.90 3.64
C GLU A 30 4.77 -13.87 4.66
N LEU A 31 3.46 -13.77 4.87
CA LEU A 31 2.74 -14.62 5.81
C LEU A 31 2.37 -16.00 5.22
N LYS A 32 2.58 -16.22 3.92
CA LYS A 32 2.12 -17.41 3.17
C LYS A 32 0.63 -17.71 3.41
N LEU A 33 -0.19 -16.67 3.45
CA LEU A 33 -1.63 -16.75 3.64
C LEU A 33 -2.36 -16.29 2.38
N PRO A 34 -3.59 -16.76 2.12
CA PRO A 34 -4.40 -16.23 1.03
C PRO A 34 -4.67 -14.73 1.20
N MET A 35 -4.59 -13.98 0.11
CA MET A 35 -4.75 -12.51 0.12
C MET A 35 -6.09 -12.08 0.74
N GLU A 36 -7.17 -12.82 0.48
CA GLU A 36 -8.49 -12.56 1.08
C GLU A 36 -8.46 -12.70 2.61
N THR A 37 -7.79 -13.73 3.13
CA THR A 37 -7.61 -13.95 4.57
C THR A 37 -6.84 -12.81 5.20
N VAL A 38 -5.75 -12.39 4.56
CA VAL A 38 -4.94 -11.24 5.02
C VAL A 38 -5.76 -9.96 5.02
N TYR A 39 -6.49 -9.67 3.94
CA TYR A 39 -7.35 -8.50 3.85
C TYR A 39 -8.42 -8.48 4.95
N LYS A 40 -9.09 -9.61 5.19
CA LYS A 40 -10.08 -9.74 6.28
C LYS A 40 -9.45 -9.47 7.65
N ARG A 41 -8.25 -10.01 7.91
CA ARG A 41 -7.52 -9.78 9.17
C ARG A 41 -7.13 -8.31 9.33
N LEU A 42 -6.55 -7.68 8.30
CA LEU A 42 -6.17 -6.27 8.32
C LEU A 42 -7.37 -5.35 8.51
N LYS A 43 -8.52 -5.65 7.90
CA LYS A 43 -9.76 -4.88 8.11
C LYS A 43 -10.23 -4.92 9.57
N ARG A 44 -10.11 -6.08 10.25
CA ARG A 44 -10.43 -6.18 11.70
C ARG A 44 -9.46 -5.37 12.54
N ARG A 45 -8.17 -5.42 12.22
CA ARG A 45 -7.12 -4.63 12.91
C ARG A 45 -7.30 -3.13 12.70
N LEU A 46 -7.71 -2.71 11.50
CA LEU A 46 -8.03 -1.32 11.19
C LEU A 46 -9.18 -0.82 12.06
N ALA A 47 -10.23 -1.63 12.23
CA ALA A 47 -11.35 -1.29 13.11
C ALA A 47 -10.96 -1.15 14.59
N ARG A 48 -9.87 -1.81 15.03
CA ARG A 48 -9.30 -1.69 16.37
C ARG A 48 -8.22 -0.61 16.49
N GLY A 49 -7.93 0.11 15.40
CA GLY A 49 -6.90 1.15 15.38
C GLY A 49 -5.45 0.64 15.43
N GLU A 50 -5.21 -0.66 15.21
CA GLU A 50 -3.85 -1.26 15.25
C GLU A 50 -3.06 -1.02 13.96
N VAL A 51 -3.74 -0.71 12.86
CA VAL A 51 -3.11 -0.46 11.55
C VAL A 51 -3.75 0.75 10.88
N GLU A 52 -3.00 1.38 9.98
CA GLU A 52 -3.48 2.37 9.03
C GLU A 52 -3.71 1.75 7.66
N LYS A 53 -4.63 2.33 6.90
CA LYS A 53 -4.91 1.96 5.51
C LYS A 53 -4.91 3.21 4.63
N LYS A 54 -4.21 3.15 3.51
CA LYS A 54 -4.28 4.17 2.44
C LYS A 54 -4.53 3.52 1.09
N SER A 55 -5.02 4.32 0.15
CA SER A 55 -5.05 3.95 -1.26
C SER A 55 -3.80 4.49 -1.93
N PHE A 56 -3.19 3.68 -2.80
CA PHE A 56 -1.96 3.99 -3.51
C PHE A 56 -2.10 3.56 -4.96
N ILE A 57 -1.63 4.34 -5.93
CA ILE A 57 -1.73 3.99 -7.35
C ILE A 57 -0.37 3.48 -7.80
N MET A 58 -0.29 2.20 -8.16
CA MET A 58 0.92 1.58 -8.67
C MET A 58 0.64 1.04 -10.07
N LYS A 59 1.41 1.49 -11.07
CA LYS A 59 1.24 1.08 -12.49
C LYS A 59 -0.21 1.25 -12.98
N GLY A 60 -0.85 2.36 -12.62
CA GLY A 60 -2.24 2.67 -12.97
C GLY A 60 -3.30 1.86 -12.22
N ARG A 61 -2.92 1.01 -11.26
CA ARG A 61 -3.85 0.23 -10.43
C ARG A 61 -3.93 0.81 -9.02
N LYS A 62 -5.15 1.07 -8.56
CA LYS A 62 -5.40 1.47 -7.17
C LYS A 62 -5.30 0.26 -6.25
N LEU A 63 -4.29 0.27 -5.38
CA LEU A 63 -4.02 -0.74 -4.36
C LEU A 63 -4.33 -0.21 -2.96
N SER A 64 -4.58 -1.14 -2.03
CA SER A 64 -4.61 -0.84 -0.61
C SER A 64 -3.24 -1.13 -0.01
N ILE A 65 -2.67 -0.14 0.66
CA ILE A 65 -1.43 -0.27 1.43
C ILE A 65 -1.74 -0.11 2.92
N TRP A 66 -0.94 -0.79 3.75
CA TRP A 66 -1.16 -0.93 5.18
C TRP A 66 0.12 -0.62 5.94
N LYS A 67 -0.02 -0.01 7.11
CA LYS A 67 1.08 0.26 8.02
C LYS A 67 0.66 -0.07 9.46
N PRO A 68 1.45 -0.80 10.24
CA PRO A 68 1.18 -0.98 11.66
C PRO A 68 1.27 0.38 12.38
N LYS A 69 0.28 0.70 13.20
CA LYS A 69 0.49 1.72 14.23
C LYS A 69 1.31 1.05 15.32
N LYS A 70 2.50 1.56 15.61
CA LYS A 70 3.22 1.13 16.81
C LYS A 70 2.29 1.40 18.00
N CYS A 71 1.99 0.35 18.77
CA CYS A 71 1.30 0.47 20.05
C CYS A 71 2.11 1.34 21.00
#